data_AF-A0A978U507-F1
#
_entry.id   AF-A0A978U507-F1
#
_cell.length_a   1.000
_cell.length_b   1.000
_cell.length_c   1.000
_cell.angle_alpha   90.00
_cell.angle_beta   90.00
_cell.angle_gamma   90.00
#
_symmetry.space_group_name_H-M   'P 1'
#
loop_
_entity.id
_entity.type
_entity.pdbx_description
1 polymer ?
#
loop_
_entity_poly.entity_id
_entity_poly.type
_entity_poly.pdbx_seq_one_letter_code
_entity_poly.pdbx_strand_id
1 'polypeptide(L)'
;MRHLILAGLLLLTPSPILAQFRLPIPRIPGLPTEVPIPPVPGLDQLLREEPPISTSLADAQTEIPLLDDYRPRQYTPMTQLQRGEHGAFRLTPGIYQLDAQSYCLHAGTHAPGGGDGYVYAPMKGKRAEVIQRILQRSVDYPQIPQRQIQMLIWSILARARMNDLSPELQAIARQLLTTEDINRLNGGALGQIPPEVRSRLFATLPSQVRQVLNAEAEMRSLLSRGNASYAQLEQIAVLAGNVGRGEGSRDVPEGRWSYHPNGFFIRYIPNGYSRTRIQISVPQRYTVTRDPLGRITAIADPQGNRIETVYDDSIAPRSHPRDPNLQAYPFRTIRYIRPHPVQRGQVEQFELQNTGWTFVHRSTTNSWNGGAVPSAAKSVRASLHLAQGDRYLEWVERAQTALEKQQQIQDYLNKLERQQRERSQQDIDDLIDLNHYRDGLEAATSDSLSDRLSWITDHLQRVTNAYEYAICALQGGCDSDRDGDRDRNRNPNRNPNRMYDPSRDVAVPGNTARQRLGQSARSYQ
;
A
#
# COMPACT_ATOMS: atom_id res chain seq x y z
N MET A 1 -28.21 51.04 -18.90
CA MET A 1 -26.91 50.52 -19.36
C MET A 1 -26.39 49.61 -18.25
N ARG A 2 -26.71 48.31 -18.30
CA ARG A 2 -25.91 47.20 -18.87
C ARG A 2 -24.66 46.86 -18.02
N HIS A 3 -24.61 45.57 -17.63
CA HIS A 3 -23.48 44.78 -17.05
C HIS A 3 -23.37 44.80 -15.51
N LEU A 4 -23.17 43.69 -14.77
CA LEU A 4 -22.98 42.27 -15.07
C LEU A 4 -23.20 41.51 -13.74
N ILE A 5 -24.17 40.58 -13.67
CA ILE A 5 -24.31 39.62 -12.57
C ILE A 5 -23.49 38.39 -12.96
N LEU A 6 -22.42 38.11 -12.21
CA LEU A 6 -21.62 36.90 -12.34
C LEU A 6 -22.34 35.77 -11.59
N ALA A 7 -23.20 35.02 -12.27
CA ALA A 7 -23.77 33.79 -11.74
C ALA A 7 -22.74 32.65 -11.85
N GLY A 8 -22.37 32.08 -10.70
CA GLY A 8 -21.46 30.94 -10.61
C GLY A 8 -22.04 29.72 -11.32
N LEU A 9 -21.38 29.31 -12.40
CA LEU A 9 -21.65 28.07 -13.11
C LEU A 9 -21.09 26.92 -12.24
N LEU A 10 -21.95 26.27 -11.46
CA LEU A 10 -21.63 24.96 -10.88
C LEU A 10 -21.55 23.95 -12.02
N LEU A 11 -20.34 23.63 -12.45
CA LEU A 11 -20.06 22.49 -13.31
C LEU A 11 -20.35 21.22 -12.51
N LEU A 12 -21.57 20.69 -12.67
CA LEU A 12 -21.90 19.33 -12.29
C LEU A 12 -21.05 18.38 -13.14
N THR A 13 -19.94 17.91 -12.57
CA THR A 13 -19.18 16.79 -13.13
C THR A 13 -20.08 15.56 -13.15
N PRO A 14 -20.21 14.84 -14.27
CA PRO A 14 -20.97 13.60 -14.30
C PRO A 14 -20.33 12.59 -13.34
N SER A 15 -21.12 12.07 -12.40
CA SER A 15 -20.69 11.02 -11.47
C SER A 15 -20.28 9.78 -12.26
N PRO A 16 -19.17 9.09 -11.91
CA PRO A 16 -18.62 7.96 -12.67
C PRO A 16 -19.38 6.64 -12.43
N ILE A 17 -20.71 6.68 -12.40
CA ILE A 17 -21.57 5.54 -12.00
C ILE A 17 -21.98 4.65 -13.20
N LEU A 18 -21.74 5.09 -14.45
CA LEU A 18 -22.18 4.36 -15.65
C LEU A 18 -21.06 3.62 -16.43
N ALA A 19 -19.86 3.50 -15.87
CA ALA A 19 -18.70 3.02 -16.64
C ALA A 19 -18.54 1.50 -16.76
N GLN A 20 -19.22 0.67 -15.95
CA GLN A 20 -18.97 -0.78 -15.95
C GLN A 20 -19.66 -1.56 -17.09
N PHE A 21 -20.63 -0.97 -17.79
CA PHE A 21 -21.22 -1.54 -19.01
C PHE A 21 -21.53 -0.43 -20.01
N ARG A 22 -20.58 -0.09 -20.89
CA ARG A 22 -20.81 0.84 -22.01
C ARG A 22 -21.62 0.13 -23.10
N LEU A 23 -22.95 0.20 -23.02
CA LEU A 23 -23.79 0.06 -24.21
C LEU A 23 -23.98 1.45 -24.86
N PRO A 24 -23.78 1.60 -26.18
CA PRO A 24 -23.97 2.88 -26.84
C PRO A 24 -25.46 3.19 -26.89
N ILE A 25 -25.91 4.16 -26.08
CA ILE A 25 -27.24 4.75 -26.25
C ILE A 25 -27.08 5.94 -27.21
N PRO A 26 -27.57 5.88 -28.45
CA PRO A 26 -27.57 7.04 -29.33
C PRO A 26 -28.47 8.13 -28.74
N ARG A 27 -27.98 9.37 -28.70
CA ARG A 27 -28.79 10.55 -28.32
C ARG A 27 -29.85 10.77 -29.39
N ILE A 28 -31.10 10.44 -29.08
CA ILE A 28 -32.26 10.78 -29.90
C ILE A 28 -32.67 12.22 -29.54
N PRO A 29 -32.68 13.18 -30.48
CA PRO A 29 -33.20 14.52 -30.25
C PRO A 29 -34.70 14.49 -29.95
N GLY A 30 -35.16 15.09 -28.85
CA GLY A 30 -36.59 15.31 -28.56
C GLY A 30 -37.18 14.69 -27.29
N LEU A 31 -36.38 14.15 -26.36
CA LEU A 31 -36.89 13.65 -25.07
C LEU A 31 -36.98 14.78 -24.01
N PRO A 32 -38.11 14.91 -23.29
CA PRO A 32 -38.20 15.78 -22.12
C PRO A 32 -37.26 15.29 -21.01
N THR A 33 -36.59 16.22 -20.34
CA THR A 33 -35.51 15.99 -19.36
C THR A 33 -35.96 15.33 -18.06
N GLU A 34 -37.26 15.18 -17.80
CA GLU A 34 -37.78 14.59 -16.57
C GLU A 34 -38.99 13.71 -16.90
N VAL A 35 -38.81 12.39 -16.83
CA VAL A 35 -39.93 11.44 -16.81
C VAL A 35 -40.41 11.35 -15.37
N PRO A 36 -41.68 11.67 -15.04
CA PRO A 36 -42.19 11.55 -13.69
C PRO A 36 -42.17 10.08 -13.26
N ILE A 37 -41.33 9.74 -12.29
CA ILE A 37 -41.29 8.41 -11.67
C ILE A 37 -42.34 8.40 -10.55
N PRO A 38 -43.29 7.45 -10.50
CA PRO A 38 -44.22 7.36 -9.37
C PRO A 38 -43.45 7.13 -8.07
N PRO A 39 -43.90 7.68 -6.91
CA PRO A 39 -43.21 7.51 -5.64
C PRO A 39 -43.35 6.06 -5.16
N VAL A 40 -42.38 5.23 -5.56
CA VAL A 40 -42.25 3.85 -5.13
C VAL A 40 -41.21 3.81 -4.00
N PRO A 41 -41.60 3.41 -2.78
CA PRO A 41 -40.66 3.27 -1.67
C PRO A 41 -39.48 2.37 -2.05
N GLY A 42 -38.25 2.90 -1.98
CA GLY A 42 -37.01 2.15 -2.26
C GLY A 42 -36.58 2.10 -3.73
N LEU A 43 -37.36 2.62 -4.68
CA LEU A 43 -36.98 2.64 -6.10
C LEU A 43 -35.82 3.61 -6.38
N ASP A 44 -35.80 4.77 -5.73
CA ASP A 44 -34.68 5.72 -5.79
C ASP A 44 -33.40 5.10 -5.21
N GLN A 45 -33.54 4.23 -4.21
CA GLN A 45 -32.42 3.53 -3.56
C GLN A 45 -31.87 2.38 -4.42
N LEU A 46 -32.73 1.75 -5.23
CA LEU A 46 -32.36 0.72 -6.21
C LEU A 46 -31.63 1.34 -7.42
N LEU A 47 -32.12 2.49 -7.90
CA LEU A 47 -31.51 3.23 -9.02
C LEU A 47 -30.18 3.90 -8.65
N ARG A 48 -29.93 4.16 -7.36
CA ARG A 48 -28.68 4.69 -6.81
C ARG A 48 -27.81 3.63 -6.14
N GLU A 49 -28.10 2.33 -6.35
CA GLU A 49 -27.48 1.28 -5.54
C GLU A 49 -25.97 1.20 -5.82
N GLU A 50 -25.18 1.55 -4.80
CA GLU A 50 -23.72 1.48 -4.82
C GLU A 50 -23.21 0.08 -5.19
N PRO A 51 -22.03 -0.02 -5.83
CA PRO A 51 -21.44 -1.32 -6.13
C PRO A 51 -21.20 -2.12 -4.84
N PRO A 52 -21.34 -3.46 -4.85
CA PRO A 52 -21.09 -4.30 -3.68
C PRO A 52 -19.74 -4.04 -3.01
N ILE A 53 -18.70 -3.82 -3.82
CA ILE A 53 -17.38 -3.31 -3.41
C ILE A 53 -17.11 -2.03 -4.21
N SER A 54 -16.86 -0.93 -3.51
CA SER A 54 -16.56 0.38 -4.09
C SER A 54 -15.09 0.79 -3.98
N THR A 55 -14.24 0.00 -3.31
CA THR A 55 -12.80 0.26 -3.23
C THR A 55 -12.17 0.49 -4.61
N SER A 56 -11.36 1.53 -4.73
CA SER A 56 -10.74 1.97 -5.97
C SER A 56 -9.29 2.39 -5.75
N LEU A 57 -8.57 2.69 -6.84
CA LEU A 57 -7.19 3.18 -6.75
C LEU A 57 -7.08 4.55 -6.08
N ALA A 58 -8.16 5.33 -6.07
CA ALA A 58 -8.24 6.59 -5.33
C ALA A 58 -8.35 6.37 -3.81
N ASP A 59 -8.80 5.18 -3.38
CA ASP A 59 -8.81 4.78 -1.97
C ASP A 59 -7.47 4.23 -1.49
N ALA A 60 -6.53 4.00 -2.41
CA ALA A 60 -5.17 3.64 -2.05
C ALA A 60 -4.50 4.85 -1.40
N GLN A 61 -4.58 4.87 -0.09
CA GLN A 61 -3.88 5.84 0.76
C GLN A 61 -2.55 5.21 1.15
N THR A 62 -1.55 6.01 1.49
CA THR A 62 -0.32 5.58 2.21
C THR A 62 0.78 4.85 1.43
N GLU A 63 0.87 4.99 0.10
CA GLU A 63 2.04 4.46 -0.63
C GLU A 63 3.37 5.06 -0.17
N ILE A 64 4.43 4.25 -0.23
CA ILE A 64 5.79 4.60 0.18
C ILE A 64 6.76 4.33 -0.99
N PRO A 65 6.84 5.23 -1.98
CA PRO A 65 7.82 5.11 -3.08
C PRO A 65 9.27 5.06 -2.58
N LEU A 66 9.53 5.66 -1.42
CA LEU A 66 10.82 5.68 -0.74
C LEU A 66 11.38 4.30 -0.38
N LEU A 67 10.57 3.25 -0.46
CA LEU A 67 10.97 1.86 -0.21
C LEU A 67 10.93 1.01 -1.49
N ASP A 68 10.85 1.61 -2.68
CA ASP A 68 10.79 0.86 -3.94
C ASP A 68 12.07 0.10 -4.26
N ASP A 69 13.21 0.45 -3.67
CA ASP A 69 14.48 -0.29 -3.74
C ASP A 69 14.59 -1.37 -2.65
N TYR A 70 13.75 -1.33 -1.63
CA TYR A 70 13.82 -2.23 -0.49
C TYR A 70 13.34 -3.65 -0.83
N ARG A 71 14.29 -4.59 -0.82
CA ARG A 71 14.09 -6.01 -1.12
C ARG A 71 14.71 -6.88 -0.02
N PRO A 72 13.98 -7.17 1.08
CA PRO A 72 14.46 -8.10 2.09
C PRO A 72 14.80 -9.45 1.47
N ARG A 73 15.91 -10.05 1.90
CA ARG A 73 16.36 -11.38 1.44
C ARG A 73 15.76 -12.53 2.24
N GLN A 74 15.38 -12.27 3.48
CA GLN A 74 14.84 -13.28 4.40
C GLN A 74 13.51 -12.79 4.98
N TYR A 75 12.59 -13.73 5.15
CA TYR A 75 11.26 -13.49 5.69
C TYR A 75 10.92 -14.58 6.69
N THR A 76 10.33 -14.20 7.81
CA THR A 76 9.68 -15.15 8.71
C THR A 76 8.31 -15.53 8.13
N PRO A 77 7.98 -16.82 8.00
CA PRO A 77 6.63 -17.21 7.59
C PRO A 77 5.60 -16.67 8.58
N MET A 78 4.61 -15.90 8.08
CA MET A 78 3.58 -15.29 8.92
C MET A 78 2.74 -16.35 9.65
N THR A 79 2.71 -17.58 9.13
CA THR A 79 2.07 -18.74 9.77
C THR A 79 2.70 -19.15 11.10
N GLN A 80 3.92 -18.69 11.41
CA GLN A 80 4.57 -18.91 12.71
C GLN A 80 4.14 -17.89 13.78
N LEU A 81 3.43 -16.83 13.39
CA LEU A 81 2.95 -15.82 14.33
C LEU A 81 1.75 -16.33 15.13
N GLN A 82 1.61 -15.78 16.33
CA GLN A 82 0.42 -16.01 17.14
C GLN A 82 -0.83 -15.53 16.38
N ARG A 83 -1.86 -16.38 16.35
CA ARG A 83 -3.15 -16.05 15.74
C ARG A 83 -4.01 -15.26 16.72
N GLY A 84 -4.78 -14.32 16.19
CA GLY A 84 -5.84 -13.58 16.85
C GLY A 84 -7.22 -14.06 16.44
N GLU A 85 -8.23 -13.25 16.76
CA GLU A 85 -9.60 -13.47 16.29
C GLU A 85 -9.67 -13.59 14.77
N HIS A 86 -10.54 -14.48 14.27
CA HIS A 86 -10.77 -14.70 12.85
C HIS A 86 -9.52 -15.05 12.03
N GLY A 87 -8.48 -15.57 12.68
CA GLY A 87 -7.23 -15.93 12.03
C GLY A 87 -6.30 -14.75 11.74
N ALA A 88 -6.55 -13.57 12.30
CA ALA A 88 -5.62 -12.44 12.24
C ALA A 88 -4.24 -12.85 12.79
N PHE A 89 -3.20 -12.13 12.41
CA PHE A 89 -1.83 -12.35 12.88
C PHE A 89 -1.42 -11.26 13.85
N ARG A 90 -0.89 -11.64 15.00
CA ARG A 90 -0.26 -10.71 15.94
C ARG A 90 1.15 -10.42 15.46
N LEU A 91 1.39 -9.18 15.03
CA LEU A 91 2.70 -8.76 14.53
C LEU A 91 3.61 -8.29 15.67
N THR A 92 4.88 -8.66 15.59
CA THR A 92 5.99 -8.09 16.36
C THR A 92 6.99 -7.44 15.40
N PRO A 93 7.96 -6.62 15.85
CA PRO A 93 9.01 -6.13 14.96
C PRO A 93 9.69 -7.27 14.19
N GLY A 94 9.86 -7.10 12.88
CA GLY A 94 10.34 -8.16 11.99
C GLY A 94 9.75 -8.09 10.59
N ILE A 95 10.21 -8.98 9.70
CA ILE A 95 9.80 -9.05 8.29
C ILE A 95 9.11 -10.38 8.03
N TYR A 96 7.88 -10.33 7.55
CA TYR A 96 7.01 -11.49 7.41
C TYR A 96 6.54 -11.70 5.99
N GLN A 97 6.27 -12.95 5.64
CA GLN A 97 5.66 -13.31 4.36
C GLN A 97 4.52 -14.32 4.54
N LEU A 98 3.45 -14.13 3.78
CA LEU A 98 2.36 -15.09 3.63
C LEU A 98 2.03 -15.22 2.14
N ASP A 99 2.09 -16.44 1.60
CA ASP A 99 1.42 -16.73 0.34
C ASP A 99 -0.05 -17.02 0.67
N ALA A 100 -0.92 -16.02 0.51
CA ALA A 100 -2.32 -16.07 0.91
C ALA A 100 -3.21 -16.53 -0.25
N GLN A 101 -4.30 -17.24 0.08
CA GLN A 101 -5.43 -17.36 -0.84
C GLN A 101 -6.06 -15.98 -1.06
N SER A 102 -6.17 -15.58 -2.32
CA SER A 102 -6.80 -14.34 -2.73
C SER A 102 -7.99 -14.56 -3.65
N TYR A 103 -8.83 -13.54 -3.79
CA TYR A 103 -10.11 -13.64 -4.47
C TYR A 103 -10.39 -12.39 -5.31
N CYS A 104 -10.96 -12.57 -6.50
CA CYS A 104 -11.39 -11.45 -7.34
C CYS A 104 -12.51 -10.67 -6.65
N LEU A 105 -12.32 -9.37 -6.48
CA LEU A 105 -13.35 -8.44 -5.99
C LEU A 105 -13.92 -7.55 -7.10
N HIS A 106 -13.55 -7.81 -8.35
CA HIS A 106 -14.10 -7.12 -9.51
C HIS A 106 -14.37 -8.09 -10.66
N ALA A 107 -15.59 -8.64 -10.70
CA ALA A 107 -16.01 -9.48 -11.82
C ALA A 107 -16.01 -8.67 -13.14
N GLY A 108 -15.74 -9.36 -14.25
CA GLY A 108 -15.73 -8.80 -15.61
C GLY A 108 -14.48 -7.99 -15.96
N THR A 109 -13.37 -8.21 -15.26
CA THR A 109 -12.10 -7.50 -15.50
C THR A 109 -10.92 -8.46 -15.58
N HIS A 110 -9.74 -7.96 -15.97
CA HIS A 110 -8.59 -8.81 -16.27
C HIS A 110 -7.88 -9.27 -15.01
N ALA A 111 -7.41 -10.51 -14.99
CA ALA A 111 -6.54 -11.01 -13.94
C ALA A 111 -5.29 -10.13 -13.78
N PRO A 112 -4.61 -10.18 -12.61
CA PRO A 112 -3.30 -9.56 -12.44
C PRO A 112 -2.33 -9.96 -13.55
N GLY A 113 -1.59 -8.99 -14.09
CA GLY A 113 -0.54 -9.19 -15.08
C GLY A 113 0.83 -8.82 -14.52
N GLY A 114 1.90 -9.29 -15.17
CA GLY A 114 3.27 -8.90 -14.80
C GLY A 114 3.52 -7.41 -15.02
N GLY A 115 4.29 -6.78 -14.13
CA GLY A 115 4.69 -5.38 -14.22
C GLY A 115 3.71 -4.35 -13.61
N ASP A 116 2.47 -4.73 -13.30
CA ASP A 116 1.50 -3.86 -12.62
C ASP A 116 1.66 -3.98 -11.08
N GLY A 117 1.96 -2.87 -10.40
CA GLY A 117 2.02 -2.81 -8.94
C GLY A 117 0.65 -2.81 -8.26
N TYR A 118 0.58 -3.42 -7.08
CA TYR A 118 -0.63 -3.46 -6.23
C TYR A 118 -0.39 -2.75 -4.91
N VAL A 119 -1.33 -1.90 -4.52
CA VAL A 119 -1.24 -1.04 -3.33
C VAL A 119 -2.37 -1.31 -2.36
N TYR A 120 -2.12 -1.02 -1.09
CA TYR A 120 -3.10 -1.16 -0.02
C TYR A 120 -4.27 -0.17 -0.20
N ALA A 121 -5.48 -0.68 -0.02
CA ALA A 121 -6.65 0.14 0.24
C ALA A 121 -7.62 -0.59 1.20
N PRO A 122 -8.39 0.13 2.01
CA PRO A 122 -9.43 -0.49 2.84
C PRO A 122 -10.57 -1.03 1.98
N MET A 123 -11.20 -2.12 2.43
CA MET A 123 -12.43 -2.64 1.80
C MET A 123 -13.61 -1.69 2.06
N LYS A 124 -14.22 -1.19 0.99
CA LYS A 124 -15.38 -0.28 1.00
C LYS A 124 -16.49 -0.82 0.13
N GLY A 125 -17.73 -0.44 0.43
CA GLY A 125 -18.91 -0.73 -0.37
C GLY A 125 -20.02 -1.41 0.43
N LYS A 126 -21.23 -1.42 -0.15
CA LYS A 126 -22.46 -1.87 0.51
C LYS A 126 -22.41 -3.32 1.03
N ARG A 127 -21.59 -4.18 0.40
CA ARG A 127 -21.44 -5.60 0.77
C ARG A 127 -20.03 -5.94 1.26
N ALA A 128 -19.20 -4.94 1.57
CA ALA A 128 -17.83 -5.12 2.06
C ALA A 128 -17.79 -5.99 3.32
N GLU A 129 -18.61 -5.69 4.33
CA GLU A 129 -18.65 -6.46 5.58
C GLU A 129 -19.02 -7.93 5.38
N VAL A 130 -19.95 -8.22 4.44
CA VAL A 130 -20.35 -9.59 4.11
C VAL A 130 -19.18 -10.35 3.51
N ILE A 131 -18.49 -9.74 2.56
CA ILE A 131 -17.34 -10.35 1.87
C ILE A 131 -16.19 -10.52 2.87
N GLN A 132 -15.87 -9.50 3.65
CA GLN A 132 -14.89 -9.58 4.74
C GLN A 132 -15.22 -10.77 5.67
N ARG A 133 -16.48 -10.92 6.09
CA ARG A 133 -16.89 -12.02 6.97
C ARG A 133 -16.70 -13.40 6.32
N ILE A 134 -16.99 -13.54 5.02
CA ILE A 134 -16.70 -14.77 4.27
C ILE A 134 -15.21 -15.09 4.32
N LEU A 135 -14.36 -14.10 4.05
CA LEU A 135 -12.90 -14.26 4.05
C LEU A 135 -12.37 -14.62 5.45
N GLN A 136 -12.88 -13.97 6.49
CA GLN A 136 -12.57 -14.26 7.90
C GLN A 136 -12.97 -15.69 8.28
N ARG A 137 -14.23 -16.05 8.06
CA ARG A 137 -14.75 -17.36 8.45
C ARG A 137 -14.17 -18.48 7.60
N SER A 138 -13.72 -18.22 6.38
CA SER A 138 -13.10 -19.25 5.54
C SER A 138 -11.88 -19.93 6.21
N VAL A 139 -11.23 -19.24 7.15
CA VAL A 139 -10.13 -19.78 7.96
C VAL A 139 -10.58 -20.96 8.82
N ASP A 140 -11.79 -20.89 9.38
CA ASP A 140 -12.36 -21.89 10.26
C ASP A 140 -12.96 -23.08 9.48
N TYR A 141 -13.08 -22.95 8.16
CA TYR A 141 -13.62 -23.98 7.27
C TYR A 141 -12.64 -24.31 6.12
N PRO A 142 -11.42 -24.82 6.43
CA PRO A 142 -10.39 -25.10 5.42
C PRO A 142 -10.82 -26.16 4.39
N GLN A 143 -11.77 -27.02 4.73
CA GLN A 143 -12.37 -28.02 3.84
C GLN A 143 -13.15 -27.41 2.68
N ILE A 144 -13.60 -26.15 2.81
CA ILE A 144 -14.29 -25.46 1.71
C ILE A 144 -13.21 -25.04 0.69
N PRO A 145 -13.26 -25.57 -0.55
CA PRO A 145 -12.31 -25.22 -1.60
C PRO A 145 -12.37 -23.73 -1.93
N GLN A 146 -11.20 -23.13 -2.20
CA GLN A 146 -11.08 -21.72 -2.56
C GLN A 146 -12.02 -21.32 -3.72
N ARG A 147 -12.16 -22.21 -4.71
CA ARG A 147 -13.03 -22.02 -5.87
C ARG A 147 -14.50 -21.81 -5.49
N GLN A 148 -14.99 -22.51 -4.47
CA GLN A 148 -16.37 -22.36 -4.00
C GLN A 148 -16.58 -21.05 -3.25
N ILE A 149 -15.57 -20.61 -2.48
CA ILE A 149 -15.57 -19.27 -1.87
C ILE A 149 -15.57 -18.19 -2.96
N GLN A 150 -14.77 -18.34 -4.01
CA GLN A 150 -14.75 -17.41 -5.16
C GLN A 150 -16.12 -17.33 -5.85
N MET A 151 -16.79 -18.46 -6.07
CA MET A 151 -18.14 -18.50 -6.64
C MET A 151 -19.18 -17.80 -5.75
N LEU A 152 -19.09 -17.98 -4.42
CA LEU A 152 -19.95 -17.27 -3.48
C LEU A 152 -19.70 -15.76 -3.51
N ILE A 153 -18.43 -15.33 -3.55
CA ILE A 153 -18.06 -13.91 -3.68
C ILE A 153 -18.60 -13.34 -5.00
N TRP A 154 -18.39 -14.02 -6.13
CA TRP A 154 -18.94 -13.58 -7.43
C TRP A 154 -20.47 -13.51 -7.42
N SER A 155 -21.15 -14.43 -6.75
CA SER A 155 -22.61 -14.39 -6.58
C SER A 155 -23.05 -13.12 -5.84
N ILE A 156 -22.29 -12.71 -4.81
CA ILE A 156 -22.55 -11.47 -4.06
C ILE A 156 -22.25 -10.23 -4.91
N LEU A 157 -21.16 -10.23 -5.69
CA LEU A 157 -20.79 -9.13 -6.59
C LEU A 157 -21.80 -8.96 -7.74
N ALA A 158 -22.30 -10.06 -8.29
CA ALA A 158 -23.37 -10.10 -9.30
C ALA A 158 -24.77 -9.86 -8.72
N ARG A 159 -24.85 -9.60 -7.40
CA ARG A 159 -26.09 -9.33 -6.67
C ARG A 159 -27.13 -10.46 -6.76
N ALA A 160 -26.69 -11.71 -6.94
CA ALA A 160 -27.57 -12.87 -6.88
C ALA A 160 -28.18 -13.04 -5.49
N ARG A 161 -29.42 -13.53 -5.44
CA ARG A 161 -30.07 -13.89 -4.17
C ARG A 161 -29.52 -15.23 -3.70
N MET A 162 -29.22 -15.33 -2.42
CA MET A 162 -28.65 -16.55 -1.82
C MET A 162 -29.59 -17.75 -2.00
N ASN A 163 -30.90 -17.54 -1.94
CA ASN A 163 -31.90 -18.60 -2.12
C ASN A 163 -32.00 -19.10 -3.57
N ASP A 164 -31.49 -18.32 -4.53
CA ASP A 164 -31.48 -18.68 -5.95
C ASP A 164 -30.17 -19.39 -6.35
N LEU A 165 -29.23 -19.64 -5.41
CA LEU A 165 -27.96 -20.33 -5.69
C LEU A 165 -28.14 -21.85 -5.74
N SER A 166 -27.13 -22.57 -6.25
CA SER A 166 -27.11 -24.04 -6.19
C SER A 166 -27.17 -24.56 -4.74
N PRO A 167 -27.72 -25.76 -4.49
CA PRO A 167 -27.82 -26.32 -3.14
C PRO A 167 -26.48 -26.38 -2.39
N GLU A 168 -25.40 -26.65 -3.13
CA GLU A 168 -24.03 -26.65 -2.60
C GLU A 168 -23.58 -25.25 -2.16
N LEU A 169 -23.72 -24.23 -3.01
CA LEU A 169 -23.36 -22.86 -2.66
C LEU A 169 -24.25 -22.30 -1.55
N GLN A 170 -25.51 -22.69 -1.47
CA GLN A 170 -26.38 -22.37 -0.35
C GLN A 170 -25.89 -22.98 0.97
N ALA A 171 -25.43 -24.23 0.95
CA ALA A 171 -24.88 -24.88 2.13
C ALA A 171 -23.61 -24.17 2.62
N ILE A 172 -22.74 -23.76 1.70
CA ILE A 172 -21.52 -23.00 1.99
C ILE A 172 -21.87 -21.61 2.54
N ALA A 173 -22.83 -20.92 1.91
CA ALA A 173 -23.32 -19.63 2.40
C ALA A 173 -23.82 -19.75 3.85
N ARG A 174 -24.58 -20.80 4.19
CA ARG A 174 -25.05 -21.06 5.57
C ARG A 174 -23.92 -21.36 6.56
N GLN A 175 -22.76 -21.84 6.11
CA GLN A 175 -21.59 -22.05 6.98
C GLN A 175 -20.79 -20.75 7.20
N LEU A 176 -20.65 -19.93 6.16
CA LEU A 176 -19.77 -18.75 6.16
C LEU A 176 -20.49 -17.43 6.47
N LEU A 177 -21.82 -17.39 6.41
CA LEU A 177 -22.61 -16.18 6.63
C LEU A 177 -23.56 -16.34 7.81
N THR A 178 -23.93 -15.20 8.40
CA THR A 178 -24.99 -15.16 9.41
C THR A 178 -26.37 -15.17 8.74
N THR A 179 -27.41 -15.50 9.50
CA THR A 179 -28.80 -15.40 9.00
C THR A 179 -29.15 -13.97 8.60
N GLU A 180 -28.63 -12.98 9.33
CA GLU A 180 -28.80 -11.56 8.99
C GLU A 180 -28.17 -11.22 7.63
N ASP A 181 -26.96 -11.72 7.36
CA ASP A 181 -26.31 -11.55 6.06
C ASP A 181 -27.10 -12.15 4.92
N ILE A 182 -27.57 -13.39 5.09
CA ILE A 182 -28.36 -14.08 4.07
C ILE A 182 -29.64 -13.31 3.77
N ASN A 183 -30.33 -12.81 4.81
CA ASN A 183 -31.53 -11.99 4.67
C ASN A 183 -31.23 -10.67 3.94
N ARG A 184 -30.12 -10.00 4.31
CA ARG A 184 -29.65 -8.76 3.65
C ARG A 184 -29.35 -9.00 2.17
N LEU A 185 -28.69 -10.10 1.82
CA LEU A 185 -28.34 -10.46 0.44
C LEU A 185 -29.55 -10.88 -0.41
N ASN A 186 -30.60 -11.39 0.21
CA ASN A 186 -31.85 -11.75 -0.46
C ASN A 186 -32.77 -10.54 -0.76
N GLY A 187 -32.32 -9.31 -0.46
CA GLY A 187 -33.05 -8.07 -0.74
C GLY A 187 -33.70 -7.42 0.49
N GLY A 188 -33.39 -7.90 1.70
CA GLY A 188 -33.98 -7.36 2.94
C GLY A 188 -35.51 -7.33 2.88
N ALA A 189 -36.13 -6.23 3.34
CA ALA A 189 -37.58 -6.05 3.30
C ALA A 189 -38.18 -6.05 1.87
N LEU A 190 -37.44 -5.55 0.86
CA LEU A 190 -37.89 -5.55 -0.54
C LEU A 190 -37.90 -6.96 -1.15
N GLY A 191 -37.00 -7.85 -0.69
CA GLY A 191 -36.93 -9.24 -1.12
C GLY A 191 -38.05 -10.13 -0.56
N GLN A 192 -38.72 -9.67 0.51
CA GLN A 192 -39.88 -10.35 1.12
C GLN A 192 -41.22 -9.91 0.50
N ILE A 193 -41.19 -8.97 -0.45
CA ILE A 193 -42.40 -8.56 -1.18
C ILE A 193 -42.89 -9.74 -2.03
N PRO A 194 -44.17 -10.14 -1.92
CA PRO A 194 -44.75 -11.22 -2.71
C PRO A 194 -44.51 -11.03 -4.22
N PRO A 195 -44.20 -12.10 -4.98
CA PRO A 195 -43.89 -12.03 -6.41
C PRO A 195 -44.94 -11.27 -7.25
N GLU A 196 -46.20 -11.33 -6.83
CA GLU A 196 -47.37 -10.74 -7.50
C GLU A 196 -47.43 -9.22 -7.31
N VAL A 197 -46.98 -8.73 -6.14
CA VAL A 197 -46.87 -7.30 -5.85
C VAL A 197 -45.65 -6.74 -6.57
N ARG A 198 -44.57 -7.51 -6.59
CA ARG A 198 -43.31 -7.17 -7.25
C ARG A 198 -43.47 -7.04 -8.77
N SER A 199 -44.21 -7.94 -9.43
CA SER A 199 -44.44 -7.91 -10.87
C SER A 199 -45.26 -6.70 -11.32
N ARG A 200 -46.28 -6.30 -10.54
CA ARG A 200 -47.06 -5.08 -10.78
C ARG A 200 -46.20 -3.82 -10.66
N LEU A 201 -45.34 -3.76 -9.64
CA LEU A 201 -44.37 -2.68 -9.43
C LEU A 201 -43.34 -2.56 -10.57
N PHE A 202 -42.83 -3.68 -11.07
CA PHE A 202 -41.87 -3.69 -12.17
C PHE A 202 -42.51 -3.39 -13.53
N ALA A 203 -43.78 -3.75 -13.74
CA ALA A 203 -44.53 -3.43 -14.96
C ALA A 203 -44.71 -1.92 -15.15
N THR A 204 -44.75 -1.16 -14.06
CA THR A 204 -44.90 0.31 -14.08
C THR A 204 -43.60 1.08 -14.32
N LEU A 205 -42.43 0.41 -14.42
CA LEU A 205 -41.16 1.09 -14.63
C LEU A 205 -40.90 1.51 -16.09
N PRO A 206 -40.18 2.62 -16.35
CA PRO A 206 -39.73 2.99 -17.69
C PRO A 206 -38.89 1.89 -18.36
N SER A 207 -38.95 1.80 -19.70
CA SER A 207 -38.30 0.73 -20.47
C SER A 207 -36.77 0.70 -20.34
N GLN A 208 -36.14 1.86 -20.14
CA GLN A 208 -34.70 2.01 -19.97
C GLN A 208 -34.23 1.47 -18.60
N VAL A 209 -35.02 1.67 -17.54
CA VAL A 209 -34.77 1.09 -16.22
C VAL A 209 -34.95 -0.43 -16.26
N ARG A 210 -35.98 -0.91 -16.97
CA ARG A 210 -36.18 -2.34 -17.21
C ARG A 210 -35.00 -2.97 -17.96
N GLN A 211 -34.43 -2.30 -18.96
CA GLN A 211 -33.26 -2.79 -19.71
C GLN A 211 -32.01 -2.95 -18.84
N VAL A 212 -31.71 -1.99 -17.96
CA VAL A 212 -30.56 -2.08 -17.03
C VAL A 212 -30.75 -3.21 -16.01
N LEU A 213 -31.96 -3.35 -15.45
CA LEU A 213 -32.28 -4.44 -14.51
C LEU A 213 -32.28 -5.82 -15.19
N ASN A 214 -32.62 -5.90 -16.48
CA ASN A 214 -32.61 -7.13 -17.26
C ASN A 214 -31.17 -7.60 -17.62
N ALA A 215 -30.25 -6.67 -17.91
CA ALA A 215 -28.84 -7.02 -18.16
C ALA A 215 -28.13 -7.58 -16.90
N GLU A 216 -28.44 -7.03 -15.73
CA GLU A 216 -27.97 -7.57 -14.44
C GLU A 216 -28.63 -8.93 -14.13
N ALA A 217 -29.89 -9.11 -14.52
CA ALA A 217 -30.61 -10.37 -14.37
C ALA A 217 -30.02 -11.51 -15.22
N GLU A 218 -29.39 -11.22 -16.37
CA GLU A 218 -28.79 -12.22 -17.24
C GLU A 218 -27.55 -12.86 -16.59
N MET A 219 -26.65 -12.06 -16.01
CA MET A 219 -25.51 -12.57 -15.21
C MET A 219 -25.97 -13.33 -13.96
N ARG A 220 -26.99 -12.83 -13.25
CA ARG A 220 -27.62 -13.58 -12.14
C ARG A 220 -28.18 -14.91 -12.60
N SER A 221 -28.79 -14.97 -13.79
CA SER A 221 -29.40 -16.19 -14.30
C SER A 221 -28.36 -17.29 -14.57
N LEU A 222 -27.14 -16.93 -15.00
CA LEU A 222 -26.05 -17.90 -15.21
C LEU A 222 -25.52 -18.46 -13.88
N LEU A 223 -25.49 -17.64 -12.82
CA LEU A 223 -25.07 -18.04 -11.47
C LEU A 223 -26.14 -18.84 -10.72
N SER A 224 -27.42 -18.56 -10.98
CA SER A 224 -28.56 -19.17 -10.30
C SER A 224 -29.05 -20.48 -10.92
N ARG A 225 -28.82 -20.72 -12.21
CA ARG A 225 -29.29 -21.94 -12.91
C ARG A 225 -28.52 -23.22 -12.55
N GLY A 226 -27.48 -23.12 -11.70
CA GLY A 226 -26.80 -24.28 -11.11
C GLY A 226 -26.07 -25.21 -12.10
N ASN A 227 -25.95 -24.84 -13.37
CA ASN A 227 -25.37 -25.65 -14.44
C ASN A 227 -24.07 -25.07 -15.04
N ALA A 228 -23.66 -23.87 -14.64
CA ALA A 228 -22.39 -23.29 -15.06
C ALA A 228 -21.24 -23.86 -14.22
N SER A 229 -20.28 -24.50 -14.89
CA SER A 229 -19.04 -24.96 -14.25
C SER A 229 -18.17 -23.78 -13.78
N TYR A 230 -17.27 -24.03 -12.83
CA TYR A 230 -16.31 -23.04 -12.37
C TYR A 230 -15.55 -22.37 -13.54
N ALA A 231 -15.07 -23.17 -14.50
CA ALA A 231 -14.31 -22.67 -15.64
C ALA A 231 -15.14 -21.73 -16.54
N GLN A 232 -16.44 -22.01 -16.72
CA GLN A 232 -17.34 -21.14 -17.48
C GLN A 232 -17.59 -19.82 -16.77
N LEU A 233 -17.78 -19.86 -15.43
CA LEU A 233 -17.94 -18.65 -14.64
C LEU A 233 -16.65 -17.83 -14.59
N GLU A 234 -15.50 -18.49 -14.50
CA GLU A 234 -14.18 -17.87 -14.49
C GLU A 234 -13.89 -17.12 -15.79
N GLN A 235 -14.22 -17.68 -16.95
CA GLN A 235 -14.05 -16.98 -18.24
C GLN A 235 -14.87 -15.69 -18.35
N ILE A 236 -16.02 -15.63 -17.69
CA ILE A 236 -16.89 -14.45 -17.68
C ILE A 236 -16.41 -13.44 -16.63
N ALA A 237 -16.05 -13.93 -15.44
CA ALA A 237 -15.68 -13.08 -14.31
C ALA A 237 -14.24 -12.57 -14.37
N VAL A 238 -13.36 -13.28 -15.08
CA VAL A 238 -11.92 -13.00 -15.21
C VAL A 238 -11.56 -12.99 -16.69
N LEU A 239 -11.33 -11.80 -17.23
CA LEU A 239 -10.97 -11.63 -18.63
C LEU A 239 -9.52 -12.06 -18.85
N ALA A 240 -9.29 -12.92 -19.84
CA ALA A 240 -7.96 -13.37 -20.24
C ALA A 240 -7.31 -12.38 -21.23
N GLY A 241 -5.98 -12.30 -21.21
CA GLY A 241 -5.19 -11.53 -22.17
C GLY A 241 -4.51 -10.28 -21.59
N ASN A 242 -3.66 -9.67 -22.41
CA ASN A 242 -3.02 -8.38 -22.08
C ASN A 242 -4.03 -7.25 -22.27
N VAL A 243 -4.18 -6.41 -21.24
CA VAL A 243 -5.06 -5.26 -21.27
C VAL A 243 -4.24 -3.97 -21.27
N GLY A 244 -4.70 -2.98 -22.03
CA GLY A 244 -4.19 -1.62 -21.93
C GLY A 244 -4.50 -0.99 -20.58
N ARG A 245 -4.15 0.29 -20.43
CA ARG A 245 -4.42 1.03 -19.20
C ARG A 245 -5.89 1.43 -19.12
N GLY A 246 -6.53 1.09 -18.00
CA GLY A 246 -7.88 1.58 -17.70
C GLY A 246 -7.90 3.06 -17.36
N GLU A 247 -9.08 3.68 -17.41
CA GLU A 247 -9.29 5.06 -16.99
C GLU A 247 -8.91 5.26 -15.50
N GLY A 248 -8.17 6.32 -15.19
CA GLY A 248 -7.69 6.59 -13.83
C GLY A 248 -6.50 5.72 -13.39
N SER A 249 -5.91 4.92 -14.28
CA SER A 249 -4.67 4.18 -13.99
C SER A 249 -3.49 5.11 -13.76
N ARG A 250 -2.56 4.71 -12.89
CA ARG A 250 -1.29 5.42 -12.65
C ARG A 250 -0.14 4.43 -12.51
N ASP A 251 1.08 4.91 -12.74
CA ASP A 251 2.27 4.07 -12.66
C ASP A 251 2.56 3.70 -11.21
N VAL A 252 2.47 2.41 -10.93
CA VAL A 252 2.79 1.79 -9.65
C VAL A 252 3.75 0.65 -9.95
N PRO A 253 5.02 0.74 -9.50
CA PRO A 253 5.98 -0.34 -9.66
C PRO A 253 5.52 -1.62 -8.96
N GLU A 254 5.92 -2.76 -9.51
CA GLU A 254 5.69 -4.06 -8.87
C GLU A 254 6.32 -4.09 -7.47
N GLY A 255 5.55 -4.55 -6.49
CA GLY A 255 6.02 -4.63 -5.10
C GLY A 255 6.15 -3.29 -4.37
N ARG A 256 5.50 -2.21 -4.85
CA ARG A 256 5.35 -0.94 -4.12
C ARG A 256 4.87 -1.17 -2.69
N TRP A 257 5.61 -0.65 -1.72
CA TRP A 257 5.21 -0.67 -0.31
C TRP A 257 4.12 0.37 -0.03
N SER A 258 3.23 0.01 0.90
CA SER A 258 2.22 0.90 1.49
C SER A 258 2.37 0.88 3.02
N TYR A 259 2.02 1.99 3.68
CA TYR A 259 2.02 2.08 5.13
C TYR A 259 0.63 1.77 5.69
N HIS A 260 0.48 0.59 6.28
CA HIS A 260 -0.77 0.16 6.85
C HIS A 260 -1.13 0.99 8.11
N PRO A 261 -2.40 1.43 8.30
CA PRO A 261 -2.84 2.24 9.44
C PRO A 261 -2.53 1.65 10.83
N ASN A 262 -2.35 0.33 10.93
CA ASN A 262 -1.94 -0.35 12.17
C ASN A 262 -0.43 -0.25 12.48
N GLY A 263 0.34 0.55 11.73
CA GLY A 263 1.73 0.91 12.08
C GLY A 263 2.79 -0.04 11.54
N PHE A 264 2.61 -0.58 10.34
CA PHE A 264 3.57 -1.43 9.64
C PHE A 264 3.52 -1.20 8.13
N PHE A 265 4.52 -1.67 7.40
CA PHE A 265 4.58 -1.60 5.95
C PHE A 265 4.07 -2.90 5.35
N ILE A 266 3.32 -2.81 4.26
CA ILE A 266 2.74 -3.96 3.56
C ILE A 266 2.88 -3.79 2.05
N ARG A 267 3.10 -4.90 1.34
CA ARG A 267 2.99 -4.95 -0.12
C ARG A 267 2.35 -6.24 -0.59
N TYR A 268 1.75 -6.18 -1.77
CA TYR A 268 1.06 -7.29 -2.41
C TYR A 268 1.75 -7.62 -3.73
N ILE A 269 2.03 -8.91 -3.93
CA ILE A 269 2.63 -9.45 -5.15
C ILE A 269 1.72 -10.59 -5.64
N PRO A 270 0.71 -10.29 -6.46
CA PRO A 270 -0.21 -11.30 -6.97
C PRO A 270 0.46 -12.27 -7.93
N ASN A 271 0.06 -13.54 -7.86
CA ASN A 271 0.34 -14.57 -8.86
C ASN A 271 -1.02 -15.11 -9.33
N GLY A 272 -1.56 -14.49 -10.38
CA GLY A 272 -2.97 -14.60 -10.70
C GLY A 272 -3.87 -14.00 -9.61
N TYR A 273 -5.17 -14.20 -9.72
CA TYR A 273 -6.12 -13.69 -8.72
C TYR A 273 -6.26 -14.59 -7.50
N SER A 274 -5.90 -15.88 -7.62
CA SER A 274 -6.10 -16.90 -6.59
C SER A 274 -4.98 -16.95 -5.55
N ARG A 275 -3.80 -16.41 -5.86
CA ARG A 275 -2.66 -16.38 -4.94
C ARG A 275 -2.10 -14.97 -4.88
N THR A 276 -1.95 -14.44 -3.67
CA THR A 276 -1.23 -13.19 -3.45
C THR A 276 -0.16 -13.40 -2.39
N ARG A 277 1.09 -13.12 -2.75
CA ARG A 277 2.17 -13.02 -1.77
C ARG A 277 2.05 -11.69 -1.06
N ILE A 278 1.84 -11.76 0.25
CA ILE A 278 1.79 -10.61 1.14
C ILE A 278 3.11 -10.57 1.89
N GLN A 279 3.76 -9.41 1.88
CA GLN A 279 4.96 -9.17 2.68
C GLN A 279 4.72 -7.99 3.60
N ILE A 280 5.13 -8.14 4.86
CA ILE A 280 4.98 -7.13 5.90
C ILE A 280 6.34 -6.81 6.50
N SER A 281 6.67 -5.54 6.65
CA SER A 281 7.79 -5.07 7.46
C SER A 281 7.26 -4.31 8.66
N VAL A 282 7.57 -4.78 9.86
CA VAL A 282 7.18 -4.14 11.10
C VAL A 282 8.39 -3.40 11.65
N PRO A 283 8.41 -2.06 11.60
CA PRO A 283 9.57 -1.30 11.97
C PRO A 283 9.88 -1.51 13.45
N GLN A 284 11.18 -1.60 13.74
CA GLN A 284 11.71 -1.69 15.08
C GLN A 284 12.28 -0.35 15.51
N ARG A 285 12.09 0.01 16.79
CA ARG A 285 12.74 1.18 17.38
C ARG A 285 14.25 1.08 17.26
N TYR A 286 14.89 2.21 17.01
CA TYR A 286 16.33 2.39 16.97
C TYR A 286 16.72 3.58 17.86
N THR A 287 18.01 3.89 17.91
CA THR A 287 18.55 5.11 18.50
C THR A 287 19.63 5.64 17.58
N VAL A 288 19.59 6.92 17.26
CA VAL A 288 20.62 7.61 16.46
C VAL A 288 21.46 8.49 17.35
N THR A 289 22.78 8.38 17.22
CA THR A 289 23.72 9.33 17.79
C THR A 289 24.33 10.16 16.68
N ARG A 290 24.49 11.46 16.92
CA ARG A 290 25.05 12.42 15.98
C ARG A 290 26.18 13.20 16.62
N ASP A 291 27.11 13.68 15.81
CA ASP A 291 28.13 14.63 16.26
C ASP A 291 27.66 16.10 16.12
N PRO A 292 28.45 17.10 16.56
CA PRO A 292 28.07 18.52 16.45
C PRO A 292 27.88 19.04 15.02
N LEU A 293 28.36 18.31 14.01
CA LEU A 293 28.15 18.62 12.59
C LEU A 293 26.85 17.98 12.05
N GLY A 294 26.09 17.29 12.89
CA GLY A 294 24.83 16.63 12.55
C GLY A 294 25.03 15.25 11.91
N ARG A 295 26.26 14.75 11.80
CA ARG A 295 26.55 13.49 11.10
C ARG A 295 26.20 12.30 12.00
N ILE A 296 25.58 11.27 11.42
CA ILE A 296 25.27 10.04 12.15
C ILE A 296 26.56 9.32 12.52
N THR A 297 26.81 9.15 13.82
CA THR A 297 27.97 8.45 14.37
C THR A 297 27.62 7.08 14.95
N ALA A 298 26.35 6.85 15.27
CA ALA A 298 25.86 5.51 15.60
C ALA A 298 24.38 5.33 15.29
N ILE A 299 24.01 4.12 14.87
CA ILE A 299 22.63 3.61 14.89
C ILE A 299 22.63 2.32 15.70
N ALA A 300 21.76 2.23 16.71
CA ALA A 300 21.65 1.06 17.57
C ALA A 300 20.21 0.55 17.68
N ASP A 301 20.02 -0.76 17.76
CA ASP A 301 18.75 -1.38 18.09
C ASP A 301 18.67 -1.84 19.56
N PRO A 302 17.46 -2.06 20.10
CA PRO A 302 17.27 -2.59 21.45
C PRO A 302 17.90 -3.94 21.75
N GLN A 303 18.30 -4.74 20.75
CA GLN A 303 19.00 -6.01 20.97
C GLN A 303 20.51 -5.80 21.11
N GLY A 304 21.02 -4.58 20.95
CA GLY A 304 22.44 -4.25 21.09
C GLY A 304 23.24 -4.38 19.80
N ASN A 305 22.59 -4.60 18.65
CA ASN A 305 23.25 -4.46 17.36
C ASN A 305 23.44 -2.98 17.07
N ARG A 306 24.59 -2.61 16.49
CA ARG A 306 24.90 -1.23 16.17
C ARG A 306 25.82 -1.10 14.97
N ILE A 307 25.70 0.02 14.30
CA ILE A 307 26.68 0.50 13.32
C ILE A 307 27.26 1.79 13.89
N GLU A 308 28.58 1.86 14.02
CA GLU A 308 29.30 3.06 14.47
C GLU A 308 30.17 3.59 13.35
N THR A 309 30.21 4.91 13.21
CA THR A 309 30.97 5.60 12.16
C THR A 309 31.85 6.69 12.75
N VAL A 310 33.08 6.74 12.25
CA VAL A 310 34.02 7.83 12.47
C VAL A 310 34.29 8.45 11.11
N TYR A 311 34.25 9.78 11.03
CA TYR A 311 34.50 10.52 9.80
C TYR A 311 35.95 10.96 9.69
N ASP A 312 36.44 11.10 8.45
CA ASP A 312 37.78 11.55 8.15
C ASP A 312 37.81 13.08 8.00
N ASP A 313 37.96 13.76 9.14
CA ASP A 313 37.99 15.23 9.20
C ASP A 313 39.29 15.85 8.65
N SER A 314 40.28 15.03 8.25
CA SER A 314 41.46 15.52 7.54
C SER A 314 41.18 15.83 6.06
N ILE A 315 40.02 15.40 5.56
CA ILE A 315 39.57 15.64 4.20
C ILE A 315 38.41 16.64 4.26
N ALA A 316 38.57 17.75 3.54
CA ALA A 316 37.52 18.77 3.49
C ALA A 316 36.20 18.17 2.95
N PRO A 317 35.04 18.49 3.56
CA PRO A 317 33.75 18.04 3.06
C PRO A 317 33.51 18.58 1.65
N ARG A 318 32.80 17.79 0.83
CA ARG A 318 32.47 18.19 -0.54
C ARG A 318 31.01 18.60 -0.62
N SER A 319 30.75 19.86 -0.97
CA SER A 319 29.39 20.38 -1.16
C SER A 319 28.76 19.82 -2.42
N HIS A 320 27.49 19.45 -2.36
CA HIS A 320 26.74 19.04 -3.53
C HIS A 320 26.55 20.24 -4.48
N PRO A 321 26.76 20.08 -5.80
CA PRO A 321 26.81 21.21 -6.75
C PRO A 321 25.47 21.92 -6.94
N ARG A 322 24.36 21.26 -6.63
CA ARG A 322 22.99 21.78 -6.81
C ARG A 322 22.24 21.99 -5.50
N ASP A 323 22.83 21.58 -4.37
CA ASP A 323 22.27 21.77 -3.05
C ASP A 323 23.39 22.07 -2.05
N PRO A 324 23.65 23.34 -1.71
CA PRO A 324 24.71 23.69 -0.78
C PRO A 324 24.47 23.19 0.65
N ASN A 325 23.22 22.83 1.00
CA ASN A 325 22.91 22.27 2.32
C ASN A 325 23.33 20.80 2.43
N LEU A 326 23.60 20.14 1.30
CA LEU A 326 24.04 18.75 1.28
C LEU A 326 25.57 18.67 1.18
N GLN A 327 26.20 18.13 2.22
CA GLN A 327 27.65 17.99 2.31
C GLN A 327 28.05 16.52 2.39
N ALA A 328 29.02 16.10 1.58
CA ALA A 328 29.58 14.76 1.64
C ALA A 328 30.75 14.70 2.63
N TYR A 329 30.74 13.66 3.45
CA TYR A 329 31.77 13.36 4.43
C TYR A 329 32.32 11.94 4.24
N PRO A 330 33.64 11.77 4.11
CA PRO A 330 34.26 10.46 3.99
C PRO A 330 34.31 9.76 5.34
N PHE A 331 34.06 8.44 5.33
CA PHE A 331 34.23 7.63 6.54
C PHE A 331 35.71 7.36 6.77
N ARG A 332 36.19 7.62 7.99
CA ARG A 332 37.46 7.08 8.49
C ARG A 332 37.29 5.61 8.85
N THR A 333 36.19 5.29 9.54
CA THR A 333 35.89 3.95 10.04
C THR A 333 34.40 3.68 10.02
N ILE A 334 34.00 2.48 9.63
CA ILE A 334 32.65 1.94 9.80
C ILE A 334 32.77 0.64 10.59
N ARG A 335 32.10 0.54 11.75
CA ARG A 335 32.08 -0.68 12.57
C ARG A 335 30.67 -1.25 12.60
N TYR A 336 30.56 -2.53 12.24
CA TYR A 336 29.34 -3.32 12.36
C TYR A 336 29.48 -4.22 13.59
N ILE A 337 28.60 -4.07 14.57
CA ILE A 337 28.75 -4.72 15.86
C ILE A 337 27.45 -5.41 16.25
N ARG A 338 27.53 -6.68 16.65
CA ARG A 338 26.40 -7.43 17.22
C ARG A 338 26.79 -8.12 18.54
N PRO A 339 25.84 -8.33 19.46
CA PRO A 339 26.09 -9.19 20.62
C PRO A 339 26.43 -10.62 20.18
N HIS A 340 27.36 -11.26 20.88
CA HIS A 340 27.69 -12.65 20.60
C HIS A 340 26.48 -13.55 20.92
N PRO A 341 26.08 -14.50 20.04
CA PRO A 341 24.84 -15.26 20.20
C PRO A 341 24.82 -16.17 21.45
N VAL A 342 25.97 -16.71 21.83
CA VAL A 342 26.12 -17.60 23.01
C VAL A 342 26.75 -16.91 24.23
N GLN A 343 27.81 -16.12 24.04
CA GLN A 343 28.60 -15.54 25.12
C GLN A 343 28.05 -14.16 25.54
N ARG A 344 27.25 -14.12 26.61
CA ARG A 344 26.70 -12.86 27.13
C ARG A 344 27.81 -11.87 27.49
N GLY A 345 27.61 -10.60 27.12
CA GLY A 345 28.56 -9.52 27.38
C GLY A 345 29.70 -9.41 26.37
N GLN A 346 29.90 -10.40 25.50
CA GLN A 346 30.81 -10.29 24.37
C GLN A 346 30.08 -9.76 23.14
N VAL A 347 30.85 -9.10 22.27
CA VAL A 347 30.39 -8.62 20.96
C VAL A 347 31.28 -9.17 19.88
N GLU A 348 30.69 -9.40 18.72
CA GLU A 348 31.39 -9.68 17.50
C GLU A 348 31.34 -8.40 16.64
N GLN A 349 32.47 -8.05 16.03
CA GLN A 349 32.59 -6.82 15.23
C GLN A 349 33.30 -7.04 13.90
N PHE A 350 32.96 -6.21 12.93
CA PHE A 350 33.62 -6.10 11.63
C PHE A 350 33.85 -4.63 11.31
N GLU A 351 35.03 -4.28 10.82
CA GLU A 351 35.44 -2.89 10.60
C GLU A 351 35.90 -2.68 9.15
N LEU A 352 35.42 -1.59 8.54
CA LEU A 352 35.94 -1.04 7.29
C LEU A 352 36.66 0.26 7.60
N GLN A 353 37.83 0.45 7.00
CA GLN A 353 38.65 1.65 7.20
C GLN A 353 38.84 2.39 5.89
N ASN A 354 38.72 3.71 5.95
CA ASN A 354 38.93 4.63 4.85
C ASN A 354 38.11 4.34 3.58
N THR A 355 36.94 3.70 3.71
CA THR A 355 36.09 3.31 2.59
C THR A 355 34.74 4.02 2.65
N GLY A 356 34.31 4.52 1.50
CA GLY A 356 33.00 5.16 1.35
C GLY A 356 32.89 6.53 2.00
N TRP A 357 31.71 7.12 1.79
CA TRP A 357 31.35 8.46 2.22
C TRP A 357 29.83 8.59 2.21
N THR A 358 29.26 9.56 2.91
CA THR A 358 27.80 9.80 2.92
C THR A 358 27.50 11.30 2.86
N PHE A 359 26.32 11.63 2.33
CA PHE A 359 25.79 12.99 2.42
C PHE A 359 25.12 13.22 3.77
N VAL A 360 25.24 14.44 4.28
CA VAL A 360 24.54 14.90 5.47
C VAL A 360 23.89 16.23 5.15
N HIS A 361 22.62 16.37 5.51
CA HIS A 361 21.87 17.60 5.30
C HIS A 361 22.11 18.59 6.45
N ARG A 362 22.58 19.80 6.15
CA ARG A 362 22.74 20.86 7.13
C ARG A 362 21.36 21.46 7.44
N SER A 363 20.73 21.01 8.52
CA SER A 363 19.49 21.60 9.02
C SER A 363 19.68 23.09 9.31
N THR A 364 18.72 23.92 8.88
CA THR A 364 18.71 25.39 9.02
C THR A 364 18.61 25.88 10.46
N THR A 365 18.46 24.98 11.43
CA THR A 365 18.43 25.30 12.87
C THR A 365 19.78 25.77 13.42
N ASN A 366 20.89 25.49 12.73
CA ASN A 366 22.18 26.15 12.98
C ASN A 366 22.47 27.16 11.87
N SER A 367 21.91 28.38 12.02
CA SER A 367 22.18 29.49 11.11
C SER A 367 23.66 29.87 11.14
N TRP A 368 24.40 29.49 10.10
CA TRP A 368 25.65 30.17 9.77
C TRP A 368 25.31 31.34 8.84
N ASN A 369 25.44 32.57 9.36
CA ASN A 369 25.31 33.79 8.56
C ASN A 369 26.51 33.89 7.60
N GLY A 370 26.30 33.74 6.30
CA GLY A 370 27.38 33.99 5.34
C GLY A 370 27.05 33.75 3.87
N GLY A 371 26.52 34.78 3.20
CA GLY A 371 26.77 35.05 1.78
C GLY A 371 25.84 34.39 0.75
N ALA A 372 25.17 35.23 -0.05
CA ALA A 372 24.38 34.82 -1.21
C ALA A 372 25.22 34.04 -2.24
N VAL A 373 24.69 32.94 -2.77
CA VAL A 373 25.29 32.18 -3.87
C VAL A 373 24.65 32.62 -5.20
N PRO A 374 25.42 33.02 -6.22
CA PRO A 374 24.86 33.43 -7.51
C PRO A 374 24.29 32.24 -8.30
N SER A 375 23.15 32.45 -8.95
CA SER A 375 22.55 31.51 -9.88
C SER A 375 23.42 31.33 -11.13
N ALA A 376 24.10 30.19 -11.25
CA ALA A 376 24.75 29.78 -12.49
C ALA A 376 24.30 28.36 -12.87
N ALA A 377 23.02 28.22 -13.23
CA ALA A 377 22.54 27.06 -13.96
C ALA A 377 22.97 27.19 -15.44
N LYS A 378 24.22 26.82 -15.75
CA LYS A 378 24.67 26.50 -17.12
C LYS A 378 25.91 25.61 -17.07
N SER A 379 25.78 24.43 -17.70
CA SER A 379 26.76 23.36 -17.93
C SER A 379 27.35 22.61 -16.71
N VAL A 380 26.65 21.57 -16.25
CA VAL A 380 27.11 20.60 -15.23
C VAL A 380 28.12 19.56 -15.78
N ARG A 381 28.37 19.52 -17.10
CA ARG A 381 29.30 18.53 -17.68
C ARG A 381 30.80 18.83 -17.48
N ALA A 382 31.19 19.98 -16.94
CA ALA A 382 32.58 20.48 -17.05
C ALA A 382 33.40 20.54 -15.74
N SER A 383 32.93 19.99 -14.61
CA SER A 383 33.68 20.10 -13.33
C SER A 383 33.78 18.79 -12.54
N LEU A 384 33.72 17.63 -13.21
CA LEU A 384 33.57 16.32 -12.58
C LEU A 384 34.75 15.38 -12.87
N HIS A 385 35.99 15.89 -12.77
CA HIS A 385 37.16 15.02 -12.78
C HIS A 385 37.48 14.57 -11.34
N LEU A 386 37.34 13.27 -11.06
CA LEU A 386 37.91 12.65 -9.87
C LEU A 386 39.43 12.72 -9.99
N ALA A 387 40.10 13.30 -9.00
CA ALA A 387 41.55 13.21 -8.90
C ALA A 387 41.97 11.78 -8.54
N GLN A 388 43.15 11.35 -8.98
CA GLN A 388 43.71 10.06 -8.58
C GLN A 388 43.90 10.04 -7.05
N GLY A 389 43.30 9.08 -6.35
CA GLY A 389 43.30 9.02 -4.88
C GLY A 389 42.17 9.79 -4.18
N ASP A 390 41.19 10.30 -4.92
CA ASP A 390 40.00 10.96 -4.34
C ASP A 390 39.15 9.98 -3.52
N ARG A 391 38.82 10.36 -2.28
CA ARG A 391 37.98 9.57 -1.36
C ARG A 391 36.49 9.68 -1.66
N TYR A 392 36.11 10.55 -2.59
CA TYR A 392 34.75 10.73 -3.08
C TYR A 392 34.49 9.98 -4.39
N LEU A 393 34.82 8.69 -4.43
CA LEU A 393 34.51 7.83 -5.59
C LEU A 393 33.01 7.88 -5.94
N GLU A 394 32.70 7.72 -7.22
CA GLU A 394 31.33 7.76 -7.75
C GLU A 394 30.58 9.09 -7.49
N TRP A 395 31.32 10.18 -7.22
CA TRP A 395 30.75 11.49 -6.89
C TRP A 395 29.60 11.90 -7.81
N VAL A 396 29.77 11.77 -9.12
CA VAL A 396 28.78 12.19 -10.12
C VAL A 396 27.46 11.43 -9.95
N GLU A 397 27.53 10.10 -9.91
CA GLU A 397 26.38 9.21 -9.85
C GLU A 397 25.66 9.32 -8.51
N ARG A 398 26.44 9.33 -7.42
CA ARG A 398 25.89 9.44 -6.06
C ARG A 398 25.30 10.81 -5.77
N ALA A 399 25.86 11.90 -6.33
CA ALA A 399 25.26 13.23 -6.26
C ALA A 399 23.92 13.29 -7.00
N GLN A 400 23.85 12.75 -8.22
CA GLN A 400 22.60 12.68 -8.98
C GLN A 400 21.52 11.86 -8.24
N THR A 401 21.91 10.69 -7.70
CA THR A 401 21.02 9.83 -6.90
C THR A 401 20.51 10.56 -5.66
N ALA A 402 21.38 11.30 -4.96
CA ALA A 402 21.00 12.05 -3.77
C ALA A 402 19.92 13.11 -4.08
N LEU A 403 20.05 13.84 -5.21
CA LEU A 403 19.05 14.82 -5.64
C LEU A 403 17.71 14.16 -5.99
N GLU A 404 17.74 13.02 -6.69
CA GLU A 404 16.53 12.28 -7.05
C GLU A 404 15.79 11.80 -5.80
N LYS A 405 16.52 11.28 -4.81
CA LYS A 405 15.94 10.86 -3.52
C LYS A 405 15.42 12.03 -2.71
N GLN A 406 16.12 13.17 -2.69
CA GLN A 406 15.64 14.37 -2.02
C GLN A 406 14.32 14.87 -2.65
N GLN A 407 14.20 14.83 -3.97
CA GLN A 407 12.94 15.15 -4.66
C GLN A 407 11.83 14.16 -4.28
N GLN A 408 12.12 12.86 -4.23
CA GLN A 408 11.14 11.85 -3.81
C GLN A 408 10.68 12.05 -2.36
N ILE A 409 11.60 12.39 -1.45
CA ILE A 409 11.28 12.72 -0.05
C ILE A 409 10.41 13.97 0.00
N GLN A 410 10.73 15.02 -0.75
CA GLN A 410 9.92 16.24 -0.78
C GLN A 410 8.52 15.97 -1.33
N ASP A 411 8.38 15.19 -2.41
CA ASP A 411 7.09 14.81 -2.98
C ASP A 411 6.26 13.99 -1.98
N TYR A 412 6.92 13.13 -1.20
CA TYR A 412 6.30 12.38 -0.13
C TYR A 412 5.81 13.28 1.01
N LEU A 413 6.65 14.21 1.48
CA LEU A 413 6.29 15.18 2.53
C LEU A 413 5.14 16.10 2.08
N ASN A 414 5.15 16.58 0.84
CA ASN A 414 4.07 17.39 0.27
C ASN A 414 2.72 16.65 0.27
N LYS A 415 2.74 15.32 0.00
CA LYS A 415 1.52 14.49 0.11
C LYS A 415 1.05 14.35 1.54
N LEU A 416 1.98 14.23 2.49
CA LEU A 416 1.69 14.18 3.92
C LEU A 416 1.14 15.50 4.45
N GLU A 417 1.66 16.65 4.04
CA GLU A 417 1.17 17.98 4.43
C GLU A 417 -0.30 18.20 4.05
N ARG A 418 -0.71 17.73 2.87
CA ARG A 418 -2.13 17.73 2.45
C ARG A 418 -3.04 16.93 3.38
N GLN A 419 -2.49 16.03 4.20
CA GLN A 419 -3.20 15.27 5.22
C GLN A 419 -3.20 15.94 6.60
N GLN A 420 -2.71 17.19 6.71
CA GLN A 420 -2.79 18.06 7.89
C GLN A 420 -2.30 17.45 9.21
N ARG A 421 -1.19 16.69 9.21
CA ARG A 421 -0.53 16.30 10.47
C ARG A 421 0.65 17.23 10.77
N GLU A 422 0.85 17.55 12.04
CA GLU A 422 2.06 18.26 12.48
C GLU A 422 3.22 17.27 12.59
N ARG A 423 4.41 17.64 12.12
CA ARG A 423 5.64 16.83 12.18
C ARG A 423 6.77 17.68 12.71
N SER A 424 7.72 17.08 13.45
CA SER A 424 8.91 17.82 13.84
C SER A 424 9.89 17.92 12.67
N GLN A 425 10.67 18.99 12.67
CA GLN A 425 11.80 19.12 11.75
C GLN A 425 12.80 17.98 11.94
N GLN A 426 12.99 17.50 13.18
CA GLN A 426 13.88 16.36 13.48
C GLN A 426 13.44 15.07 12.78
N ASP A 427 12.13 14.77 12.75
CA ASP A 427 11.63 13.56 12.05
C ASP A 427 11.89 13.62 10.54
N ILE A 428 11.86 14.83 9.96
CA ILE A 428 12.19 15.08 8.55
C ILE A 428 13.69 14.95 8.32
N ASP A 429 14.51 15.55 9.19
CA ASP A 429 15.96 15.50 9.10
C ASP A 429 16.47 14.04 9.28
N ASP A 430 15.87 13.27 10.19
CA ASP A 430 16.16 11.85 10.37
C ASP A 430 15.80 11.04 9.11
N LEU A 431 14.67 11.30 8.47
CA LEU A 431 14.32 10.63 7.21
C LEU A 431 15.39 10.89 6.13
N ILE A 432 15.77 12.15 5.93
CA ILE A 432 16.74 12.54 4.90
C ILE A 432 18.11 11.94 5.19
N ASP A 433 18.62 12.11 6.40
CA ASP A 433 19.97 11.68 6.76
C ASP A 433 20.08 10.16 6.83
N LEU A 434 19.06 9.43 7.33
CA LEU A 434 19.09 7.97 7.34
C LEU A 434 19.11 7.38 5.92
N ASN A 435 18.40 8.01 4.99
CA ASN A 435 18.45 7.61 3.59
C ASN A 435 19.88 7.78 3.03
N HIS A 436 20.50 8.95 3.20
CA HIS A 436 21.87 9.17 2.71
C HIS A 436 22.91 8.32 3.42
N TYR A 437 22.73 8.09 4.72
CA TYR A 437 23.60 7.23 5.53
C TYR A 437 23.53 5.78 5.05
N ARG A 438 22.32 5.25 4.81
CA ARG A 438 22.11 3.92 4.20
C ARG A 438 22.85 3.81 2.87
N ASP A 439 22.65 4.77 1.95
CA ASP A 439 23.30 4.77 0.64
C ASP A 439 24.83 4.82 0.75
N GLY A 440 25.36 5.57 1.72
CA GLY A 440 26.79 5.64 1.99
C GLY A 440 27.38 4.33 2.49
N LEU A 441 26.67 3.61 3.35
CA LEU A 441 27.09 2.30 3.85
C LEU A 441 26.98 1.20 2.78
N GLU A 442 25.93 1.24 1.95
CA GLU A 442 25.75 0.33 0.83
C GLU A 442 26.88 0.51 -0.21
N ALA A 443 27.17 1.75 -0.60
CA ALA A 443 28.28 2.05 -1.51
C ALA A 443 29.65 1.69 -0.90
N ALA A 444 29.83 1.81 0.41
CA ALA A 444 31.07 1.41 1.08
C ALA A 444 31.30 -0.12 1.09
N THR A 445 30.26 -0.91 0.79
CA THR A 445 30.26 -2.37 0.94
C THR A 445 29.95 -3.13 -0.35
N SER A 446 29.60 -2.44 -1.44
CA SER A 446 29.25 -3.03 -2.75
C SER A 446 30.38 -3.88 -3.35
N ASP A 447 31.64 -3.47 -3.18
CA ASP A 447 32.82 -4.17 -3.70
C ASP A 447 33.37 -5.25 -2.74
N SER A 448 32.79 -5.42 -1.55
CA SER A 448 33.24 -6.42 -0.58
C SER A 448 32.79 -7.82 -1.00
N LEU A 449 33.66 -8.55 -1.72
CA LEU A 449 33.57 -9.99 -2.01
C LEU A 449 33.83 -10.89 -0.77
N SER A 450 33.59 -10.39 0.45
CA SER A 450 33.99 -11.08 1.68
C SER A 450 33.04 -12.22 2.06
N ASP A 451 33.58 -13.24 2.74
CA ASP A 451 32.82 -14.31 3.43
C ASP A 451 31.80 -13.78 4.46
N ARG A 452 31.83 -12.46 4.74
CA ARG A 452 30.96 -11.74 5.67
C ARG A 452 29.87 -10.93 4.96
N LEU A 453 29.59 -11.17 3.68
CA LEU A 453 28.52 -10.48 2.95
C LEU A 453 27.15 -10.62 3.65
N SER A 454 26.85 -11.79 4.21
CA SER A 454 25.63 -12.00 5.02
C SER A 454 25.57 -11.09 6.23
N TRP A 455 26.69 -10.97 6.96
CA TRP A 455 26.82 -10.08 8.11
C TRP A 455 26.54 -8.62 7.79
N ILE A 456 27.18 -8.12 6.73
CA ILE A 456 27.03 -6.74 6.28
C ILE A 456 25.58 -6.50 5.85
N THR A 457 25.02 -7.43 5.08
CA THR A 457 23.61 -7.37 4.64
C THR A 457 22.66 -7.30 5.84
N ASP A 458 22.87 -8.12 6.87
CA ASP A 458 22.05 -8.11 8.10
C ASP A 458 22.11 -6.76 8.83
N HIS A 459 23.24 -6.05 8.80
CA HIS A 459 23.35 -4.73 9.41
C HIS A 459 22.75 -3.63 8.54
N LEU A 460 22.95 -3.67 7.22
CA LEU A 460 22.31 -2.73 6.29
C LEU A 460 20.77 -2.82 6.35
N GLN A 461 20.25 -4.03 6.53
CA GLN A 461 18.84 -4.27 6.82
C GLN A 461 18.36 -3.51 8.07
N ARG A 462 19.19 -3.38 9.11
CA ARG A 462 18.84 -2.62 10.33
C ARG A 462 18.81 -1.11 10.09
N VAL A 463 19.66 -0.58 9.23
CA VAL A 463 19.59 0.83 8.81
C VAL A 463 18.29 1.07 8.02
N THR A 464 17.90 0.11 7.19
CA THR A 464 16.60 0.16 6.51
C THR A 464 15.44 0.12 7.51
N ASN A 465 15.52 -0.71 8.56
CA ASN A 465 14.52 -0.72 9.63
C ASN A 465 14.43 0.63 10.35
N ALA A 466 15.57 1.32 10.55
CA ALA A 466 15.61 2.66 11.12
C ALA A 466 14.92 3.68 10.19
N TYR A 467 15.21 3.60 8.89
CA TYR A 467 14.54 4.42 7.88
C TYR A 467 13.02 4.18 7.83
N GLU A 468 12.58 2.92 7.87
CA GLU A 468 11.17 2.54 8.00
C GLU A 468 10.54 3.09 9.28
N TYR A 469 11.26 3.07 10.40
CA TYR A 469 10.76 3.63 11.66
C TYR A 469 10.67 5.16 11.61
N ALA A 470 11.60 5.86 10.94
CA ALA A 470 11.48 7.31 10.67
C ALA A 470 10.21 7.63 9.85
N ILE A 471 9.96 6.86 8.78
CA ILE A 471 8.73 6.96 8.00
C ILE A 471 7.49 6.71 8.88
N CYS A 472 7.54 5.68 9.74
CA CYS A 472 6.46 5.35 10.66
C CYS A 472 6.18 6.46 11.70
N ALA A 473 7.22 7.14 12.18
CA ALA A 473 7.11 8.30 13.07
C ALA A 473 6.47 9.49 12.36
N LEU A 474 6.87 9.79 11.11
CA LEU A 474 6.21 10.81 10.26
C LEU A 474 4.74 10.50 9.98
N GLN A 475 4.40 9.21 9.92
CA GLN A 475 3.03 8.70 9.81
C GLN A 475 2.28 8.61 11.15
N GLY A 476 2.91 8.98 12.27
CA GLY A 476 2.30 9.01 13.60
C GLY A 476 2.03 7.65 14.25
N GLY A 477 2.48 6.53 13.65
CA GLY A 477 2.27 5.18 14.21
C GLY A 477 3.49 4.59 14.94
N CYS A 478 4.60 5.32 14.97
CA CYS A 478 5.76 5.03 15.82
C CYS A 478 6.09 6.25 16.68
N ASP A 479 6.75 6.02 17.82
CA ASP A 479 7.19 7.10 18.70
C ASP A 479 8.37 7.82 18.04
N SER A 480 8.38 9.15 18.03
CA SER A 480 9.58 9.90 17.67
C SER A 480 10.60 9.73 18.80
N ASP A 481 11.90 9.61 18.50
CA ASP A 481 12.97 9.51 19.52
C ASP A 481 13.17 10.82 20.31
N ARG A 482 12.13 11.65 20.39
CA ARG A 482 12.02 12.83 21.24
C ARG A 482 12.17 12.37 22.68
N ASP A 483 13.38 12.54 23.17
CA ASP A 483 13.78 12.46 24.56
C ASP A 483 13.84 11.04 25.14
N GLY A 484 14.82 10.84 26.04
CA GLY A 484 14.83 9.73 26.99
C GLY A 484 13.68 9.84 28.01
N ASP A 485 12.49 10.19 27.54
CA ASP A 485 11.32 10.44 28.35
C ASP A 485 10.86 9.14 28.98
N ARG A 486 10.75 9.20 30.30
CA ARG A 486 10.46 8.06 31.18
C ARG A 486 8.99 7.66 31.11
N ASP A 487 8.17 8.38 30.37
CA ASP A 487 6.76 8.07 30.16
C ASP A 487 6.54 7.20 28.92
N ARG A 488 6.68 5.88 29.13
CA ARG A 488 6.57 4.80 28.12
C ARG A 488 5.19 4.69 27.42
N ASN A 489 4.30 5.67 27.53
CA ASN A 489 2.88 5.47 27.26
C ASN A 489 2.11 6.72 26.77
N ARG A 490 2.61 7.43 25.74
CA ARG A 490 1.93 8.65 25.25
C ARG A 490 1.88 8.86 23.74
N ASN A 491 1.81 7.80 22.93
CA ASN A 491 1.23 7.94 21.60
C ASN A 491 -0.17 7.29 21.58
N PRO A 492 -1.26 8.08 21.69
CA PRO A 492 -2.62 7.54 21.66
C PRO A 492 -2.98 6.86 20.33
N ASN A 493 -2.20 7.06 19.26
CA ASN A 493 -2.37 6.38 17.98
C ASN A 493 -1.58 5.06 17.88
N ARG A 494 -0.81 4.69 18.91
CA ARG A 494 -0.06 3.44 18.94
C ARG A 494 -1.04 2.29 19.17
N ASN A 495 -1.20 1.41 18.18
CA ASN A 495 -1.90 0.14 18.38
C ASN A 495 -0.96 -0.86 19.08
N PRO A 496 -1.09 -1.11 20.41
CA PRO A 496 -0.18 -1.98 21.14
C PRO A 496 -0.28 -3.45 20.69
N ASN A 497 -1.35 -3.81 19.98
CA ASN A 497 -1.64 -5.17 19.55
C ASN A 497 -1.30 -5.47 18.09
N ARG A 498 -0.78 -4.50 17.30
CA ARG A 498 -0.47 -4.57 15.86
C ARG A 498 -1.01 -5.85 15.18
N MET A 499 -2.33 -5.92 15.03
CA MET A 499 -2.98 -7.07 14.41
C MET A 499 -3.05 -6.85 12.91
N TYR A 500 -2.83 -7.92 12.15
CA TYR A 500 -3.05 -7.93 10.71
C TYR A 500 -4.10 -8.97 10.34
N ASP A 501 -5.20 -8.50 9.76
CA ASP A 501 -6.29 -9.31 9.25
C ASP A 501 -6.40 -9.08 7.73
N PRO A 502 -5.90 -10.01 6.88
CA PRO A 502 -5.92 -9.86 5.43
C PRO A 502 -7.32 -9.63 4.83
N SER A 503 -8.38 -10.04 5.54
CA SER A 503 -9.76 -9.93 5.04
C SER A 503 -10.29 -8.50 4.96
N ARG A 504 -9.65 -7.57 5.68
CA ARG A 504 -10.04 -6.15 5.74
C ARG A 504 -9.45 -5.33 4.59
N ASP A 505 -8.46 -5.90 3.93
CA ASP A 505 -7.63 -5.21 2.98
C ASP A 505 -8.02 -5.58 1.55
N VAL A 506 -7.78 -4.64 0.64
CA VAL A 506 -7.88 -4.86 -0.78
C VAL A 506 -6.55 -4.48 -1.42
N ALA A 507 -5.96 -5.42 -2.15
CA ALA A 507 -4.85 -5.13 -3.04
C ALA A 507 -5.45 -4.53 -4.32
N VAL A 508 -5.18 -3.25 -4.55
CA VAL A 508 -5.70 -2.48 -5.68
C VAL A 508 -4.61 -2.30 -6.73
N PRO A 509 -4.87 -2.64 -8.00
CA PRO A 509 -3.88 -2.48 -9.06
C PRO A 509 -3.68 -1.00 -9.45
N GLY A 510 -2.45 -0.65 -9.82
CA GLY A 510 -2.14 0.62 -10.48
C GLY A 510 -2.82 0.77 -11.85
N ASN A 511 -3.04 -0.34 -12.56
CA ASN A 511 -3.86 -0.40 -13.77
C ASN A 511 -5.32 -0.76 -13.42
N THR A 512 -6.23 0.20 -13.56
CA THR A 512 -7.65 0.05 -13.18
C THR A 512 -8.44 -0.93 -14.06
N ALA A 513 -7.85 -1.40 -15.17
CA ALA A 513 -8.43 -2.47 -15.98
C ALA A 513 -8.18 -3.89 -15.41
N ARG A 514 -7.38 -3.98 -14.34
CA ARG A 514 -7.07 -5.22 -13.62
C ARG A 514 -7.96 -5.41 -12.40
N GLN A 515 -8.05 -6.65 -11.93
CA GLN A 515 -8.84 -7.02 -10.77
C GLN A 515 -8.27 -6.47 -9.47
N ARG A 516 -9.18 -5.96 -8.62
CA ARG A 516 -8.94 -5.81 -7.19
C ARG A 516 -8.98 -7.18 -6.52
N LEU A 517 -8.12 -7.40 -5.54
CA LEU A 517 -8.02 -8.68 -4.84
C LEU A 517 -8.33 -8.49 -3.35
N GLY A 518 -9.18 -9.35 -2.81
CA GLY A 518 -9.32 -9.57 -1.37
C GLY A 518 -8.48 -10.76 -0.94
N GLN A 519 -8.02 -10.78 0.30
CA GLN A 519 -7.19 -11.87 0.82
C GLN A 519 -7.86 -12.52 2.04
N SER A 520 -7.62 -13.80 2.27
CA SER A 520 -7.95 -14.45 3.55
C SER A 520 -6.67 -14.77 4.31
N ALA A 521 -6.78 -15.05 5.61
CA ALA A 521 -5.66 -15.55 6.41
C ALA A 521 -5.35 -17.05 6.18
N ARG A 522 -5.90 -17.65 5.10
CA ARG A 522 -5.57 -19.00 4.63
C ARG A 522 -4.31 -18.96 3.78
N SER A 523 -3.35 -19.82 4.11
CA SER A 523 -2.21 -20.08 3.23
C SER A 523 -2.67 -20.74 1.94
N TYR A 524 -2.13 -20.30 0.82
CA TYR A 524 -2.22 -21.00 -0.45
C TYR A 524 -1.32 -22.24 -0.37
N GLN A 525 -1.89 -23.42 -0.58
CA GLN A 525 -1.17 -24.71 -0.58
C GLN A 525 -0.76 -25.10 -1.99
#